data_AF-W4V4T5-F1
#
_entry.id   AF-W4V4T5-F1
#
_cell.length_a   1.000
_cell.length_b   1.000
_cell.length_c   1.000
_cell.angle_alpha   90.00
_cell.angle_beta   90.00
_cell.angle_gamma   90.00
#
_symmetry.space_group_name_H-M   'P 1'
#
loop_
_entity.id
_entity.type
_entity.pdbx_description
1 polymer ?
#
loop_
_entity_poly.entity_id
_entity_poly.type
_entity_poly.pdbx_seq_one_letter_code
_entity_poly.pdbx_strand_id
1 'polypeptide(L)' 'MRSDIVKDGIDIMVVRELTGGMYFGERGRVQTENMGQAAFDTEKYSEFEIERIARLAFETA' A
#
# COMPACT_ATOMS: atom_id res chain seq x y z
N MET A 1 -15.77 2.19 19.29
CA MET A 1 -15.80 3.28 18.28
C MET A 1 -16.55 4.46 18.88
N ARG A 2 -16.13 5.69 18.62
CA ARG A 2 -16.78 6.88 19.17
C ARG A 2 -18.19 7.02 18.59
N SER A 3 -19.21 6.88 19.42
CA SER A 3 -20.63 6.84 19.01
C SER A 3 -21.10 8.16 18.39
N ASP A 4 -20.43 9.27 18.73
CA ASP A 4 -20.61 10.58 18.13
C ASP A 4 -20.17 10.67 16.66
N ILE A 5 -19.35 9.71 16.18
CA ILE A 5 -18.78 9.70 14.81
C ILE A 5 -19.56 8.77 13.88
N VAL A 6 -20.13 7.67 14.38
CA VAL A 6 -20.72 6.58 13.56
C VAL A 6 -22.25 6.48 13.65
N LYS A 7 -22.87 7.49 14.26
CA LYS A 7 -24.30 7.58 14.53
C LYS A 7 -25.18 7.40 13.27
N ASP A 8 -24.71 7.85 12.11
CA ASP A 8 -25.42 7.75 10.83
C ASP A 8 -24.93 6.58 9.96
N GLY A 9 -24.14 5.67 10.52
CA GLY A 9 -23.49 4.58 9.79
C GLY A 9 -22.18 5.01 9.13
N ILE A 10 -21.55 4.07 8.41
CA ILE A 10 -20.32 4.29 7.65
C ILE A 10 -20.55 3.75 6.24
N ASP A 11 -20.36 4.59 5.25
CA ASP A 11 -20.35 4.21 3.84
C ASP A 11 -19.00 4.61 3.23
N ILE A 12 -18.10 3.65 3.11
CA ILE A 12 -16.73 3.83 2.64
C ILE A 12 -16.36 2.66 1.73
N MET A 13 -15.71 2.98 0.63
CA MET A 13 -15.13 2.00 -0.29
C MET A 13 -13.62 2.23 -0.41
N VAL A 14 -12.85 1.14 -0.32
CA VAL A 14 -11.39 1.18 -0.45
C VAL A 14 -11.00 0.62 -1.81
N VAL A 15 -10.33 1.45 -2.61
CA VAL A 15 -9.75 1.03 -3.89
C VAL A 15 -8.25 0.80 -3.68
N ARG A 16 -7.82 -0.45 -3.85
CA ARG A 16 -6.47 -0.90 -3.52
C ARG A 16 -5.77 -1.44 -4.77
N GLU A 17 -4.53 -1.00 -4.98
CA GLU A 17 -3.64 -1.59 -5.98
C GLU A 17 -3.16 -2.98 -5.48
N LEU A 18 -3.33 -4.02 -6.31
CA LEU A 18 -3.13 -5.42 -5.92
C LEU A 18 -1.98 -6.12 -6.67
N THR A 19 -1.26 -5.42 -7.54
CA THR A 19 -0.25 -6.02 -8.44
C THR A 19 1.17 -5.46 -8.27
N GLY A 20 1.37 -4.45 -7.42
CA GLY A 20 2.66 -3.81 -7.18
C GLY A 20 2.96 -3.57 -5.70
N GLY A 21 3.95 -2.73 -5.46
CA GLY A 21 4.40 -2.31 -4.14
C GLY A 21 5.19 -3.36 -3.37
N MET A 22 5.32 -3.21 -2.05
CA MET A 22 6.20 -4.06 -1.21
C MET A 22 5.88 -5.55 -1.30
N TYR A 23 4.65 -5.90 -1.66
CA TYR A 23 4.24 -7.29 -1.81
C TYR A 23 4.90 -7.99 -2.98
N PHE A 24 5.33 -7.24 -4.00
CA PHE A 24 5.98 -7.76 -5.20
C PHE A 24 7.39 -7.20 -5.43
N GLY A 25 7.78 -6.17 -4.68
CA GLY A 25 9.12 -5.61 -4.74
C GLY A 25 10.20 -6.55 -4.21
N GLU A 26 11.44 -6.25 -4.61
CA GLU A 26 12.62 -6.99 -4.17
C GLU A 26 12.73 -7.00 -2.64
N ARG A 27 13.03 -8.16 -2.07
CA ARG A 27 13.20 -8.34 -0.63
C ARG A 27 14.33 -9.31 -0.34
N GLY A 28 14.93 -9.17 0.83
CA GLY A 28 16.04 -10.04 1.20
C GLY A 28 16.56 -9.83 2.61
N ARG A 29 17.63 -10.56 2.92
CA ARG A 29 18.41 -10.41 4.14
C ARG A 29 19.87 -10.20 3.77
N VAL A 30 20.55 -9.30 4.47
CA VAL A 30 21.94 -8.93 4.20
C VAL A 30 22.72 -8.85 5.50
N GLN A 31 23.98 -9.24 5.46
CA GLN A 31 24.91 -8.97 6.56
C GLN A 31 25.42 -7.54 6.41
N THR A 32 25.18 -6.71 7.42
CA THR A 32 25.73 -5.36 7.46
C THR A 32 27.16 -5.39 7.98
N GLU A 33 27.98 -4.41 7.58
CA GLU A 33 29.41 -4.36 7.93
C GLU A 33 29.62 -4.31 9.46
N ASN A 34 28.78 -3.58 10.20
CA ASN A 34 28.98 -3.31 11.63
C ASN A 34 27.77 -3.59 12.52
N MET A 35 26.60 -3.94 11.98
CA MET A 35 25.34 -4.04 12.74
C MET A 35 24.69 -5.42 12.68
N GLY A 36 25.37 -6.43 12.13
CA GLY A 36 24.83 -7.79 12.06
C GLY A 36 23.88 -8.01 10.89
N GLN A 37 23.03 -9.03 11.02
CA GLN A 37 22.02 -9.38 10.00
C GLN A 37 20.91 -8.32 9.92
N ALA A 38 20.57 -7.92 8.71
CA ALA A 38 19.47 -7.02 8.40
C ALA A 38 18.51 -7.66 7.39
N ALA A 39 17.28 -7.14 7.33
CA ALA A 39 16.28 -7.51 6.34
C ALA A 39 15.77 -6.25 5.64
N PHE A 40 15.36 -6.37 4.38
CA PHE A 40 14.78 -5.28 3.61
C PHE A 40 13.63 -5.76 2.74
N ASP A 41 12.69 -4.85 2.49
CA ASP A 41 11.60 -4.97 1.53
C ASP A 41 11.57 -3.68 0.69
N THR A 42 11.26 -3.81 -0.60
CA THR A 42 11.26 -2.67 -1.53
C THR A 42 9.83 -2.29 -1.88
N GLU A 43 9.40 -1.09 -1.46
CA GLU A 43 8.14 -0.50 -1.88
C GLU A 43 8.35 0.25 -3.19
N LYS A 44 7.82 -0.27 -4.30
CA LYS A 44 8.04 0.29 -5.64
C LYS A 44 6.77 0.20 -6.49
N TYR A 45 6.51 1.30 -7.18
CA TYR A 45 5.49 1.42 -8.21
C TYR A 45 6.06 2.17 -9.42
N SER A 46 5.52 1.90 -10.59
CA SER A 46 5.63 2.75 -11.77
C SER A 46 4.53 3.82 -11.79
N GLU A 47 4.78 4.92 -12.50
CA GLU A 47 3.77 5.96 -12.70
C GLU A 47 2.47 5.39 -13.29
N PHE A 48 2.59 4.45 -14.23
CA PHE A 48 1.45 3.78 -14.86
C PHE A 48 0.58 3.00 -13.86
N GLU A 49 1.19 2.28 -12.92
CA GLU A 49 0.45 1.54 -11.89
C GLU A 49 -0.36 2.46 -10.98
N ILE A 50 0.24 3.59 -10.59
CA ILE A 50 -0.42 4.61 -9.76
C ILE A 50 -1.54 5.30 -10.53
N GLU A 51 -1.30 5.69 -11.78
CA GLU A 51 -2.32 6.34 -12.61
C GLU A 51 -3.53 5.44 -12.82
N ARG A 52 -3.30 4.16 -13.14
CA ARG A 52 -4.38 3.19 -13.41
C ARG A 52 -5.30 3.02 -12.20
N ILE A 53 -4.75 2.84 -11.00
CA ILE A 53 -5.58 2.66 -9.79
C ILE A 53 -6.30 3.95 -9.38
N ALA A 54 -5.66 5.11 -9.56
CA ALA A 54 -6.27 6.41 -9.30
C ALA A 54 -7.47 6.66 -10.22
N ARG A 55 -7.33 6.37 -11.53
CA ARG A 55 -8.44 6.47 -12.49
C ARG A 55 -9.62 5.58 -12.09
N LEU A 56 -9.36 4.32 -11.74
CA LEU A 56 -10.40 3.41 -11.27
C LEU A 56 -11.12 3.96 -10.02
N ALA A 57 -10.36 4.53 -9.07
CA ALA A 57 -10.96 5.14 -7.87
C ALA A 57 -11.87 6.31 -8.21
N PHE A 58 -11.49 7.18 -9.16
CA PHE A 58 -12.33 8.28 -9.63
C PHE A 58 -13.56 7.81 -10.42
N GLU A 59 -13.46 6.73 -11.19
CA GLU A 59 -14.59 6.15 -11.94
C GLU A 59 -15.63 5.47 -11.03
N THR A 60 -15.20 5.01 -9.84
CA THR A 60 -16.08 4.32 -8.90
C THR A 60 -16.77 5.28 -7.91
N ALA A 61 -16.37 6.56 -7.89
CA ALA A 61 -16.93 7.60 -7.04
C ALA A 61 -18.14 8.31 -7.69
#